data_AF-A0A2S6YYT7-F1
#
_entry.id   AF-A0A2S6YYT7-F1
#
_cell.length_a   1.000
_cell.length_b   1.000
_cell.length_c   1.000
_cell.angle_alpha   90.00
_cell.angle_beta   90.00
_cell.angle_gamma   90.00
#
_symmetry.space_group_name_H-M   'P 1'
#
loop_
_entity.id
_entity.type
_entity.pdbx_description
1 polymer ?
#
loop_
_entity_poly.entity_id
_entity_poly.type
_entity_poly.pdbx_seq_one_letter_code
_entity_poly.pdbx_strand_id
1 'polypeptide(L)'
;MARTGRPVTKLQITDAERAELKGRLRVRKVPEDEKLRMRIVLGCAEGQSGRVIAERLQTTIQTASKWRRSYEAYRLAGLTDAPRAGRPRSVDDEQVQ
;
A
#
# COMPACT_ATOMS: atom_id res chain seq x y z
N MET A 1 -23.51 -8.40 -19.29
CA MET A 1 -22.93 -8.65 -17.95
C MET A 1 -21.65 -9.45 -18.12
N ALA A 2 -20.49 -8.86 -17.87
CA ALA A 2 -19.23 -9.55 -17.69
C ALA A 2 -18.22 -8.53 -17.13
N ARG A 3 -18.05 -8.51 -15.82
CA ARG A 3 -16.89 -7.87 -15.19
C ARG A 3 -16.16 -8.96 -14.44
N THR A 4 -15.52 -9.86 -15.19
CA THR A 4 -14.44 -10.71 -14.71
C THR A 4 -13.27 -9.80 -14.33
N GLY A 5 -13.43 -9.07 -13.23
CA GLY A 5 -12.34 -8.40 -12.57
C GLY A 5 -11.43 -9.49 -12.03
N ARG A 6 -10.17 -9.49 -12.48
CA ARG A 6 -9.10 -10.33 -11.95
C ARG A 6 -9.24 -10.39 -10.42
N PRO A 7 -9.21 -11.59 -9.81
CA PRO A 7 -9.34 -11.72 -8.36
C PRO A 7 -8.36 -10.78 -7.69
N VAL A 8 -8.88 -9.97 -6.76
CA VAL A 8 -8.05 -9.02 -6.03
C VAL A 8 -7.21 -9.85 -5.07
N THR A 9 -5.97 -10.16 -5.44
CA THR A 9 -5.02 -10.78 -4.52
C THR A 9 -4.81 -9.83 -3.36
N LYS A 10 -5.19 -10.26 -2.15
CA LYS A 10 -4.97 -9.51 -0.90
C LYS A 10 -3.48 -9.26 -0.73
N LEU A 11 -3.13 -8.02 -0.41
CA LEU A 11 -1.77 -7.70 -0.02
C LEU A 11 -1.48 -8.31 1.36
N GLN A 12 -0.46 -9.15 1.45
CA GLN A 12 -0.08 -9.78 2.72
C GLN A 12 0.69 -8.78 3.58
N ILE A 13 0.09 -8.40 4.71
CA ILE A 13 0.73 -7.56 5.73
C ILE A 13 0.55 -8.24 7.09
N THR A 14 1.58 -8.19 7.92
CA THR A 14 1.54 -8.69 9.30
C THR A 14 0.67 -7.80 10.17
N ASP A 15 0.22 -8.32 11.31
CA ASP A 15 -0.53 -7.53 12.29
C ASP A 15 0.30 -6.38 12.87
N ALA A 16 1.62 -6.57 13.02
CA ALA A 16 2.55 -5.53 13.45
C ALA A 16 2.60 -4.37 12.43
N GLU A 17 2.77 -4.69 11.14
CA GLU A 17 2.77 -3.67 10.08
C GLU A 17 1.41 -2.96 9.98
N ARG A 18 0.30 -3.71 10.11
CA ARG A 18 -1.04 -3.13 10.13
C ARG A 18 -1.22 -2.17 11.31
N ALA A 19 -0.75 -2.55 12.49
CA ALA A 19 -0.80 -1.70 13.67
C ALA A 19 0.05 -0.44 13.49
N GLU A 20 1.24 -0.57 12.90
CA GLU A 20 2.11 0.58 12.62
C GLU A 20 1.50 1.55 11.62
N LEU A 21 0.97 1.07 10.49
CA LEU A 21 0.25 1.90 9.51
C LEU A 21 -0.91 2.67 10.16
N LYS A 22 -1.72 1.98 10.96
CA LYS A 22 -2.84 2.60 11.70
C LYS A 22 -2.33 3.60 12.74
N GLY A 23 -1.21 3.32 13.41
CA GLY A 23 -0.57 4.21 14.37
C GLY A 23 -0.11 5.51 13.70
N ARG A 24 0.61 5.41 12.58
CA ARG A 24 1.06 6.56 11.79
C ARG A 24 -0.09 7.41 11.27
N LEU A 25 -1.20 6.80 10.85
CA LEU A 25 -2.42 7.53 10.45
C LEU A 25 -3.03 8.39 11.57
N ARG A 26 -2.78 8.07 12.84
CA ARG A 26 -3.25 8.86 14.00
C ARG A 26 -2.34 10.04 14.33
N VAL A 27 -1.10 10.04 13.84
CA VAL A 27 -0.14 11.11 14.12
C VAL A 27 -0.53 12.37 13.34
N ARG A 28 -0.78 13.46 14.06
CA ARG A 28 -1.25 14.73 13.47
C ARG A 28 -0.28 15.35 12.46
N LYS A 29 1.03 15.14 12.62
CA LYS A 29 2.08 15.74 11.79
C LYS A 29 2.41 14.98 10.50
N VAL A 30 1.75 13.86 10.22
CA VAL A 30 2.04 13.09 9.00
C VAL A 30 1.43 13.81 7.78
N PRO A 31 2.19 13.97 6.68
CA PRO A 31 1.69 14.55 5.44
C PRO A 31 0.45 13.81 4.89
N GLU A 32 -0.49 14.54 4.30
CA GLU A 32 -1.72 13.94 3.76
C GLU A 32 -1.45 12.95 2.61
N ASP A 33 -0.39 13.18 1.82
CA ASP A 33 0.02 12.25 0.78
C ASP A 33 0.55 10.94 1.38
N GLU A 34 1.30 10.97 2.48
CA GLU A 34 1.73 9.76 3.18
C GLU A 34 0.52 9.01 3.77
N LYS A 35 -0.46 9.73 4.32
CA LYS A 35 -1.73 9.12 4.78
C LYS A 35 -2.50 8.47 3.63
N LEU A 36 -2.53 9.08 2.45
CA LEU A 36 -3.13 8.49 1.25
C LEU A 36 -2.45 7.17 0.89
N ARG A 37 -1.11 7.14 0.87
CA ARG A 37 -0.30 5.94 0.56
C ARG A 37 -0.58 4.81 1.56
N MET A 38 -0.62 5.12 2.85
CA MET A 38 -0.95 4.15 3.91
C MET A 38 -2.38 3.61 3.78
N ARG A 39 -3.36 4.47 3.48
CA ARG A 39 -4.77 4.08 3.25
C ARG A 39 -4.91 3.14 2.05
N ILE A 40 -4.14 3.35 0.99
CA ILE A 40 -4.10 2.45 -0.17
C ILE A 40 -3.64 1.05 0.26
N VAL A 41 -2.52 0.94 0.98
CA VAL A 41 -1.97 -0.34 1.45
C VAL A 41 -2.96 -1.08 2.34
N LEU A 42 -3.59 -0.38 3.29
CA LEU A 42 -4.62 -0.96 4.15
C LEU A 42 -5.82 -1.47 3.34
N GLY A 43 -6.30 -0.73 2.35
CA GLY A 43 -7.36 -1.17 1.45
C GLY A 43 -6.97 -2.42 0.63
N CYS A 44 -5.73 -2.48 0.13
CA CYS A 44 -5.22 -3.65 -0.57
C CYS A 44 -5.12 -4.89 0.35
N ALA A 45 -4.75 -4.68 1.62
CA ALA A 45 -4.69 -5.75 2.62
C ALA A 45 -6.08 -6.23 3.08
N GLU A 46 -7.10 -5.38 2.95
CA GLU A 46 -8.51 -5.77 3.12
C GLU A 46 -9.06 -6.54 1.90
N GLY A 47 -8.32 -6.60 0.79
CA GLY A 47 -8.75 -7.23 -0.46
C GLY A 47 -9.62 -6.35 -1.34
N GLN A 48 -9.61 -5.04 -1.11
CA GLN A 48 -10.31 -4.09 -1.98
C GLN A 48 -9.57 -3.95 -3.30
N SER A 49 -10.34 -3.91 -4.41
CA SER A 49 -9.74 -3.67 -5.73
C SER A 49 -9.14 -2.28 -5.81
N GLY A 50 -8.10 -2.12 -6.63
CA GLY A 50 -7.49 -0.81 -6.88
C GLY A 50 -8.51 0.24 -7.36
N ARG A 51 -9.59 -0.19 -8.03
CA ARG A 51 -10.72 0.66 -8.42
C ARG A 51 -11.51 1.19 -7.22
N VAL A 52 -11.94 0.28 -6.33
CA VAL A 52 -12.69 0.65 -5.13
C VAL A 52 -11.88 1.58 -4.23
N ILE A 53 -10.58 1.29 -4.08
CA ILE A 53 -9.64 2.12 -3.32
C ILE A 53 -9.51 3.50 -3.97
N ALA A 54 -9.33 3.55 -5.30
CA ALA A 54 -9.18 4.80 -6.05
C ALA A 54 -10.42 5.69 -5.94
N GLU A 55 -11.62 5.13 -6.11
CA GLU A 55 -12.89 5.85 -5.96
C GLU A 55 -13.06 6.39 -4.54
N ARG A 56 -12.82 5.57 -3.51
CA ARG A 56 -12.95 5.97 -2.10
C ARG A 56 -11.95 7.05 -1.67
N LEU A 57 -10.73 6.97 -2.16
CA LEU A 57 -9.64 7.88 -1.79
C LEU A 57 -9.46 9.05 -2.76
N GLN A 58 -10.38 9.21 -3.72
CA GLN A 58 -10.34 10.26 -4.76
C GLN A 58 -8.98 10.31 -5.48
N THR A 59 -8.46 9.13 -5.84
CA THR A 59 -7.18 8.98 -6.56
C THR A 59 -7.36 8.10 -7.80
N THR A 60 -6.26 7.77 -8.47
CA THR A 60 -6.29 6.91 -9.66
C THR A 60 -5.92 5.46 -9.33
N ILE A 61 -6.41 4.53 -10.13
CA ILE A 61 -6.04 3.10 -10.03
C ILE A 61 -4.54 2.91 -10.21
N GLN A 62 -3.90 3.75 -11.05
CA GLN A 62 -2.47 3.74 -11.28
C GLN A 62 -1.70 4.13 -10.00
N THR A 63 -2.17 5.16 -9.29
CA THR A 63 -1.60 5.56 -7.99
C THR A 63 -1.75 4.43 -6.97
N ALA A 64 -2.92 3.83 -6.85
CA ALA A 64 -3.13 2.68 -5.96
C ALA A 64 -2.19 1.51 -6.28
N SER A 65 -2.06 1.17 -7.57
CA SER A 65 -1.19 0.09 -8.04
C SER A 65 0.29 0.37 -7.80
N LYS A 66 0.73 1.62 -7.99
CA LYS A 66 2.10 2.05 -7.72
C LYS A 66 2.46 1.81 -6.25
N TRP A 67 1.63 2.29 -5.32
CA TRP A 67 1.92 2.18 -3.90
C TRP A 67 1.81 0.77 -3.37
N ARG A 68 0.89 -0.04 -3.90
CA ARG A 68 0.86 -1.48 -3.64
C ARG A 68 2.21 -2.13 -3.99
N ARG A 69 2.70 -1.93 -5.23
CA ARG A 69 3.99 -2.49 -5.68
C ARG A 69 5.17 -1.96 -4.86
N SER A 70 5.15 -0.68 -4.51
CA SER A 70 6.18 -0.06 -3.67
C SER A 70 6.24 -0.72 -2.29
N TYR A 71 5.08 -1.00 -1.69
CA TYR A 71 5.00 -1.72 -0.42
C TYR A 71 5.38 -3.19 -0.54
N GLU A 72 4.99 -3.88 -1.62
CA GLU A 72 5.44 -5.26 -1.89
C GLU A 72 6.97 -5.34 -1.99
N ALA A 73 7.62 -4.32 -2.55
CA ALA A 73 9.07 -4.31 -2.73
C ALA A 73 9.87 -3.80 -1.50
N TYR A 74 9.31 -2.85 -0.73
CA TYR A 74 10.06 -2.11 0.29
C TYR A 74 9.33 -1.98 1.64
N ARG A 75 8.18 -2.65 1.80
CA ARG A 75 7.30 -2.56 2.98
C ARG A 75 7.05 -1.09 3.36
N LEU A 76 7.13 -0.75 4.65
CA LEU A 76 6.90 0.59 5.18
C LEU A 76 7.86 1.64 4.62
N ALA A 77 9.11 1.27 4.30
CA ALA A 77 10.08 2.18 3.70
C ALA A 77 9.66 2.61 2.28
N GLY A 78 8.86 1.79 1.60
CA GLY A 78 8.28 2.11 0.29
C GLY A 78 7.15 3.13 0.30
N LEU A 79 6.71 3.60 1.48
CA LEU A 79 5.62 4.57 1.62
C LEU A 79 6.08 5.98 1.97
N THR A 80 7.28 6.12 2.51
CA THR A 80 7.91 7.43 2.79
C THR A 80 8.46 8.04 1.52
N ASP A 81 8.47 9.37 1.44
CA ASP A 81 9.17 10.07 0.36
C ASP A 81 10.67 9.77 0.50
N ALA A 82 11.22 8.97 -0.40
CA ALA A 82 12.63 8.63 -0.36
C ALA A 82 13.44 9.90 -0.68
N PRO A 83 14.37 10.35 0.18
CA PRO A 83 15.47 11.15 -0.34
C PRO A 83 16.14 10.30 -1.42
N ARG A 84 16.22 10.82 -2.65
CA ARG A 84 16.81 10.11 -3.80
C ARG A 84 18.27 9.79 -3.51
N ALA A 85 18.57 8.67 -2.87
CA ALA A 85 19.92 8.11 -2.76
C ALA A 85 19.85 6.68 -2.23
N GLY A 86 20.26 5.72 -3.07
CA GLY A 86 20.63 4.38 -2.64
C GLY A 86 19.48 3.38 -2.58
N ARG A 87 19.52 2.42 -3.51
CA ARG A 87 18.74 1.17 -3.49
C ARG A 87 18.84 0.50 -2.10
N PRO A 88 17.74 0.33 -1.33
CA PRO A 88 17.78 -0.48 -0.13
C PRO A 88 17.91 -1.95 -0.54
N ARG A 89 18.98 -2.58 -0.07
CA ARG A 89 19.18 -4.03 -0.09
C ARG A 89 18.42 -4.62 1.08
N SER A 90 17.44 -5.47 0.78
CA SER A 90 17.03 -6.67 1.52
C SER A 90 15.69 -7.11 0.94
N VAL A 91 15.76 -7.98 -0.07
CA VAL A 91 14.61 -8.82 -0.45
C VAL A 91 14.84 -10.12 0.28
N ASP A 92 14.29 -10.22 1.48
CA ASP A 92 14.03 -11.51 2.12
C ASP A 92 12.62 -11.42 2.65
N ASP A 93 11.69 -11.86 1.81
CA ASP A 93 10.42 -12.40 2.22
C ASP A 93 9.99 -13.33 1.07
N GLU A 94 10.48 -14.55 1.19
CA GLU A 94 9.75 -15.75 0.80
C GLU A 94 8.26 -15.54 1.07
N GLN A 95 7.42 -15.59 0.03
CA GLN A 95 5.96 -15.84 0.03
C GLN A 95 5.38 -15.28 -1.28
N VAL A 96 5.60 -16.03 -2.37
CA VAL A 96 4.73 -16.01 -3.54
C VAL A 96 4.22 -17.45 -3.70
N GLN A 97 2.96 -17.67 -3.35
CA GLN A 97 2.19 -18.82 -3.82
C GLN A 97 1.26 -18.36 -4.94
#